data_AF-A0A0V1DQM3-F1
#
_entry.id   AF-A0A0V1DQM3-F1
#
_cell.length_a   1.000
_cell.length_b   1.000
_cell.length_c   1.000
_cell.angle_alpha   90.00
_cell.angle_beta   90.00
_cell.angle_gamma   90.00
#
_symmetry.space_group_name_H-M   'P 1'
#
loop_
_entity.id
_entity.type
_entity.pdbx_description
1 polymer ?
#
loop_
_entity_poly.entity_id
_entity_poly.type
_entity_poly.pdbx_seq_one_letter_code
_entity_poly.pdbx_strand_id
1 'polypeptide(L)'
;MRWSAPESLGECMWSFESDLWMFGVLMWELFTNALYPHDKNSFESTEDFWSYLMEGNTLEMLPEIPVAIQTIILRLNSINPAKRAELGPVGNELTTLFSEC
;
A
#
# COMPACT_ATOMS: atom_id res chain seq x y z
N MET A 1 10.51 -6.92 1.89
CA MET A 1 10.08 -7.27 0.52
C MET A 1 8.61 -6.99 0.33
N ARG A 2 7.67 -7.70 0.98
CA ARG A 2 6.22 -7.53 0.71
C ARG A 2 5.62 -6.18 1.09
N TRP A 3 6.27 -5.46 2.01
CA TRP A 3 5.92 -4.10 2.38
C TRP A 3 6.58 -3.03 1.50
N SER A 4 7.61 -3.40 0.75
CA SER A 4 8.49 -2.45 0.08
C SER A 4 7.88 -1.95 -1.24
N ALA A 5 8.10 -0.68 -1.55
CA ALA A 5 7.62 -0.09 -2.80
C ALA A 5 8.35 -0.68 -4.03
N PRO A 6 7.72 -0.72 -5.21
CA PRO A 6 8.33 -1.25 -6.43
C PRO A 6 9.69 -0.60 -6.75
N GLU A 7 9.80 0.71 -6.59
CA GLU A 7 11.04 1.44 -6.85
C GLU A 7 12.15 1.13 -5.82
N SER A 8 11.78 0.79 -4.59
CA SER A 8 12.74 0.35 -3.57
C SER A 8 13.24 -1.06 -3.84
N LEU A 9 12.39 -1.92 -4.41
CA LEU A 9 12.73 -3.30 -4.76
C LEU A 9 13.59 -3.39 -6.03
N GLY A 10 13.24 -2.62 -7.07
CA GLY A 10 13.91 -2.69 -8.37
C GLY A 10 15.13 -1.78 -8.50
N GLU A 11 15.05 -0.56 -7.96
CA GLU A 11 16.06 0.49 -8.19
C GLU A 11 16.78 0.91 -6.90
N CYS A 12 16.47 0.28 -5.76
CA CYS A 12 16.98 0.68 -4.44
C CYS A 12 16.73 2.16 -4.14
N MET A 13 15.62 2.72 -4.63
CA MET A 13 15.22 4.09 -4.35
C MET A 13 14.39 4.17 -3.07
N TRP A 14 14.78 5.09 -2.18
CA TRP A 14 14.14 5.33 -0.90
C TRP A 14 13.76 6.80 -0.81
N SER A 15 12.49 7.07 -0.63
CA SER A 15 11.93 8.41 -0.56
C SER A 15 10.69 8.44 0.32
N PHE A 16 10.18 9.64 0.55
CA PHE A 16 8.91 9.82 1.25
C PHE A 16 7.77 9.03 0.57
N GLU A 17 7.74 8.97 -0.75
CA GLU A 17 6.75 8.21 -1.52
C GLU A 17 6.88 6.70 -1.35
N SER A 18 8.09 6.20 -1.10
CA SER A 18 8.29 4.79 -0.74
C SER A 18 7.79 4.49 0.68
N ASP A 19 7.93 5.44 1.62
CA ASP A 19 7.36 5.34 2.97
C ASP A 19 5.83 5.36 2.94
N LEU A 20 5.23 6.16 2.05
CA LEU A 20 3.79 6.20 1.84
C LEU A 20 3.23 4.87 1.33
N TRP A 21 3.97 4.17 0.46
CA TRP A 21 3.59 2.82 0.06
C TRP A 21 3.59 1.87 1.26
N MET A 22 4.65 1.88 2.07
CA MET A 22 4.76 1.07 3.29
C MET A 22 3.63 1.39 4.28
N PHE A 23 3.22 2.65 4.38
CA PHE A 23 2.06 3.07 5.16
C PHE A 23 0.74 2.52 4.63
N GLY A 24 0.56 2.44 3.30
CA GLY A 24 -0.60 1.79 2.69
C GLY A 24 -0.71 0.31 3.03
N VAL A 25 0.43 -0.41 3.01
CA VAL A 25 0.48 -1.82 3.44
C VAL A 25 0.14 -1.95 4.93
N LEU A 26 0.69 -1.08 5.77
CA LEU A 26 0.37 -1.06 7.21
C LEU A 26 -1.12 -0.81 7.47
N MET A 27 -1.73 0.14 6.76
CA MET A 27 -3.17 0.39 6.88
C MET A 27 -3.97 -0.86 6.51
N TRP A 28 -3.60 -1.54 5.43
CA TRP A 28 -4.23 -2.80 5.06
C TRP A 28 -4.12 -3.86 6.15
N GLU A 29 -2.94 -4.03 6.76
CA GLU A 29 -2.75 -4.96 7.88
C GLU A 29 -3.65 -4.63 9.08
N LEU A 30 -3.79 -3.35 9.44
CA LEU A 30 -4.64 -2.94 10.55
C LEU A 30 -6.10 -3.34 10.35
N PHE A 31 -6.64 -3.15 9.14
CA PHE A 31 -8.05 -3.44 8.84
C PHE A 31 -8.31 -4.90 8.48
N THR A 32 -7.27 -5.69 8.23
CA THR A 32 -7.38 -7.14 7.98
C THR A 32 -7.03 -7.98 9.20
N ASN A 33 -6.87 -7.39 10.39
CA ASN A 33 -6.43 -8.09 11.61
C ASN A 33 -5.06 -8.77 11.43
N ALA A 34 -4.12 -8.06 10.82
CA ALA A 34 -2.74 -8.48 10.59
C ALA A 34 -2.60 -9.75 9.74
N LEU A 35 -3.41 -9.86 8.68
CA LEU A 35 -3.13 -10.83 7.63
C LEU A 35 -1.77 -10.54 6.98
N TYR A 36 -1.21 -11.56 6.35
CA TYR A 36 0.08 -11.44 5.69
C TYR A 36 -0.11 -10.87 4.27
N PRO A 37 0.52 -9.74 3.91
CA PRO A 37 0.33 -9.14 2.58
C PRO A 37 0.67 -10.12 1.45
N HIS A 38 -0.19 -10.17 0.42
CA HIS A 38 -0.05 -11.03 -0.76
C HIS A 38 0.07 -12.53 -0.48
N ASP A 39 -0.42 -13.04 0.66
CA ASP A 39 -0.26 -14.44 1.11
C ASP A 39 -0.75 -15.51 0.12
N LYS A 40 -1.72 -15.16 -0.74
CA LYS A 40 -2.25 -16.04 -1.81
C LYS A 40 -1.21 -16.40 -2.88
N ASN A 41 -0.14 -15.63 -2.99
CA ASN A 41 0.93 -15.84 -3.94
C ASN A 41 2.24 -16.17 -3.20
N SER A 42 2.94 -17.21 -3.67
CA SER A 42 4.30 -17.50 -3.28
C SER A 42 5.26 -16.83 -4.25
N PHE A 43 6.25 -16.10 -3.72
CA PHE A 43 7.30 -15.45 -4.50
C PHE A 43 8.63 -16.08 -4.09
N GLU A 44 9.42 -16.56 -5.05
CA GLU A 44 10.70 -17.22 -4.78
C GLU A 44 11.84 -16.20 -4.63
N SER A 45 11.67 -15.02 -5.23
CA SER A 45 12.66 -13.94 -5.20
C SER A 45 12.05 -12.55 -5.13
N THR A 46 12.87 -11.55 -4.79
CA THR A 46 12.54 -10.12 -4.86
C THR A 46 12.05 -9.70 -6.25
N GLU A 47 12.67 -10.24 -7.30
CA GLU A 47 12.38 -9.93 -8.70
C GLU A 47 10.99 -10.44 -9.12
N ASP A 48 10.58 -11.62 -8.64
CA ASP A 48 9.25 -12.17 -8.93
C ASP A 48 8.14 -11.27 -8.36
N PHE A 49 8.31 -10.82 -7.12
CA PHE A 49 7.34 -9.92 -6.49
C PHE A 49 7.34 -8.53 -7.13
N TRP A 50 8.52 -8.01 -7.47
CA TRP A 50 8.60 -6.75 -8.20
C TRP A 50 7.86 -6.84 -9.53
N SER A 51 8.09 -7.90 -10.31
CA SER A 51 7.43 -8.13 -11.60
C SER A 51 5.91 -8.23 -11.43
N TYR A 52 5.45 -8.98 -10.42
CA TYR A 52 4.04 -9.07 -10.06
C TYR A 52 3.42 -7.69 -9.76
N LEU A 53 4.10 -6.82 -9.03
CA LEU A 53 3.62 -5.45 -8.78
C LEU A 53 3.59 -4.61 -10.07
N MET A 54 4.60 -4.75 -10.93
CA MET A 54 4.68 -4.00 -12.20
C MET A 54 3.60 -4.40 -13.21
N GLU A 55 3.03 -5.61 -13.10
CA GLU A 55 1.84 -6.03 -13.86
C GLU A 55 0.54 -5.34 -13.41
N GLY A 56 0.60 -4.51 -12.37
CA GLY A 56 -0.54 -3.76 -11.84
C GLY A 56 -1.28 -4.50 -10.71
N ASN A 57 -0.75 -5.62 -10.23
CA ASN A 57 -1.29 -6.28 -9.06
C ASN A 57 -1.02 -5.46 -7.80
N THR A 58 -1.95 -5.50 -6.85
CA THR A 58 -1.87 -4.79 -5.57
C THR A 58 -2.52 -5.62 -4.47
N LEU A 59 -2.61 -5.07 -3.25
CA LEU A 59 -3.27 -5.71 -2.12
C LEU A 59 -4.75 -5.99 -2.44
N GLU A 60 -5.24 -7.16 -2.00
CA GLU A 60 -6.65 -7.49 -2.13
C GLU A 60 -7.47 -6.67 -1.15
N MET A 61 -8.41 -5.87 -1.64
CA MET A 61 -9.31 -5.13 -0.77
C MET A 61 -10.45 -6.04 -0.30
N LEU A 62 -10.40 -6.43 0.98
CA LEU A 62 -11.41 -7.28 1.59
C LEU A 62 -12.66 -6.48 1.99
N PRO A 63 -13.87 -7.10 2.01
CA PRO A 63 -15.12 -6.41 2.33
C PRO A 63 -15.17 -5.79 3.74
N GLU A 64 -14.40 -6.31 4.69
CA GLU A 64 -14.27 -5.79 6.05
C GLU A 64 -13.54 -4.43 6.12
N ILE A 65 -12.74 -4.10 5.10
CA ILE A 65 -12.04 -2.82 5.05
C ILE A 65 -13.05 -1.75 4.60
N PRO A 66 -13.28 -0.66 5.35
CA PRO A 66 -14.22 0.39 4.94
C PRO A 66 -13.84 1.01 3.58
N VAL A 67 -14.83 1.32 2.73
CA VAL A 67 -14.59 1.83 1.36
C VAL A 67 -13.70 3.08 1.33
N ALA A 68 -13.88 4.00 2.27
CA ALA A 68 -13.04 5.19 2.39
C ALA A 68 -11.57 4.82 2.64
N ILE A 69 -11.32 3.81 3.47
CA ILE A 69 -9.98 3.30 3.77
C ILE A 69 -9.40 2.54 2.57
N GLN A 70 -10.19 1.69 1.89
CA GLN A 70 -9.74 1.03 0.66
C GLN A 70 -9.26 2.05 -0.39
N THR A 71 -10.01 3.15 -0.54
CA THR A 71 -9.64 4.24 -1.47
C THR A 71 -8.30 4.87 -1.10
N ILE A 72 -8.04 5.09 0.19
CA ILE A 72 -6.76 5.62 0.68
C ILE A 72 -5.62 4.62 0.42
N ILE A 73 -5.81 3.34 0.76
CA ILE A 73 -4.81 2.28 0.55
C ILE A 73 -4.44 2.16 -0.93
N LEU A 74 -5.43 2.10 -1.83
CA LEU A 74 -5.19 2.00 -3.27
C LEU A 74 -4.43 3.20 -3.85
N ARG A 75 -4.65 4.41 -3.30
CA ARG A 75 -3.87 5.61 -3.67
C ARG A 75 -2.43 5.50 -3.18
N LEU A 76 -2.23 5.09 -1.92
CA LEU A 76 -0.90 4.88 -1.32
C LEU A 76 -0.09 3.80 -2.05
N ASN A 77 -0.75 2.74 -2.52
CA ASN A 77 -0.13 1.65 -3.27
C ASN A 77 -0.21 1.86 -4.80
N SER A 78 -0.20 3.11 -5.28
CA SER A 78 -0.07 3.40 -6.71
C SER A 78 1.35 3.08 -7.22
N ILE A 79 1.48 2.45 -8.39
CA ILE A 79 2.82 2.17 -8.95
C ILE A 79 3.60 3.47 -9.23
N ASN A 80 2.95 4.56 -9.63
CA ASN A 80 3.60 5.84 -9.83
C ASN A 80 3.80 6.57 -8.48
N PRO A 81 5.04 6.76 -7.99
CA PRO A 81 5.30 7.39 -6.70
C PRO A 81 4.73 8.81 -6.59
N ALA A 82 4.74 9.59 -7.69
CA ALA A 82 4.23 10.97 -7.68
C ALA A 82 2.71 11.04 -7.38
N LYS A 83 1.94 10.00 -7.74
CA LYS A 83 0.51 9.91 -7.39
C LYS A 83 0.28 9.61 -5.92
N ARG A 84 1.29 9.08 -5.22
CA ARG A 84 1.27 8.91 -3.77
C ARG A 84 1.58 10.25 -3.09
N ALA A 85 2.49 11.07 -3.61
CA ALA A 85 2.93 12.31 -2.95
C ALA A 85 1.90 13.44 -2.85
N GLU A 86 0.74 13.36 -3.49
CA GLU A 86 -0.35 14.36 -3.39
C GLU A 86 -1.00 14.42 -1.98
N LEU A 87 -0.39 13.75 -0.99
CA LEU A 87 -0.86 13.50 0.37
C LEU A 87 -0.54 14.60 1.39
N GLY A 88 -0.79 15.85 1.03
CA GLY A 88 -1.13 16.85 2.06
C GLY A 88 -2.37 16.47 2.91
N PRO A 89 -3.41 15.79 2.38
CA PRO A 89 -4.66 15.58 3.12
C PRO A 89 -4.84 14.26 3.86
N VAL A 90 -4.07 13.17 3.67
CA VAL A 90 -4.47 11.86 4.27
C VAL A 90 -4.48 11.86 5.79
N GLY A 91 -3.57 12.58 6.44
CA GLY A 91 -3.66 12.77 7.89
C GLY A 91 -4.97 13.42 8.30
N ASN A 92 -5.45 14.41 7.54
CA ASN A 92 -6.72 15.09 7.78
C ASN A 92 -7.93 14.21 7.39
N GLU A 93 -7.85 13.46 6.28
CA GLU A 93 -8.89 12.52 5.85
C GLU A 93 -9.07 11.41 6.89
N LEU A 94 -7.98 10.82 7.38
CA LEU A 94 -8.01 9.82 8.45
C LEU A 94 -8.54 10.41 9.76
N THR A 95 -8.06 11.60 10.15
CA THR A 95 -8.57 12.28 11.36
C THR A 95 -10.06 12.56 11.26
N THR A 96 -10.53 13.00 10.08
CA THR A 96 -11.96 13.24 9.83
C THR A 96 -12.75 11.94 9.94
N LEU A 97 -12.31 10.88 9.25
CA LEU A 97 -12.94 9.55 9.29
C LEU A 97 -13.02 8.96 10.71
N PHE A 98 -11.98 9.16 11.53
CA PHE A 98 -11.96 8.68 12.91
C PHE A 98 -12.67 9.61 13.90
N SER A 99 -12.94 10.86 13.53
CA SER A 99 -13.69 11.83 14.36
C SER A 99 -15.20 11.69 14.25
N GLU A 100 -15.70 10.94 13.27
CA GLU A 100 -17.12 10.67 13.04
C GLU A 100 -17.63 9.39 13.74
N CYS A 101 -16.76 8.71 14.50
CA CYS A 101 -17.07 7.55 15.36
C CYS A 101 -17.11 7.95 16.84
#